data_AF-A0A1N6HU71-F1
#
_entry.id   AF-A0A1N6HU71-F1
#
_cell.length_a   1.000
_cell.length_b   1.000
_cell.length_c   1.000
_cell.angle_alpha   90.00
_cell.angle_beta   90.00
_cell.angle_gamma   90.00
#
_symmetry.space_group_name_H-M   'P 1'
#
loop_
_entity.id
_entity.type
_entity.pdbx_description
1 polymer ?
#
loop_
_entity_poly.entity_id
_entity_poly.type
_entity_poly.pdbx_seq_one_letter_code
_entity_poly.pdbx_strand_id
1 'polypeptide(L)'
;MRSSREKYFGHLPIEENSYKADFIILEKYQQYSSEILRIALLTLAIIGYLPKLINDSKQCGLLQKSFQESKSLFIITVVLLIVSVCSCLAHRYFSSDNMTHHIRKLRLRNKFTQEINIQEKEKIEKKIQSESKSFENDLDFSKYSLIIATLCLVAGISFMFITLIKIFFA
;
A
#
# COMPACT_ATOMS: atom_id res chain seq x y z
N MET A 1 1.10 12.55 -12.13
CA MET A 1 2.13 13.48 -11.63
C MET A 1 2.24 14.66 -12.59
N ARG A 2 1.37 15.67 -12.45
CA ARG A 2 1.40 16.89 -13.28
C ARG A 2 0.80 18.07 -12.51
N SER A 3 1.49 19.21 -12.61
CA SER A 3 1.00 20.60 -12.63
C SER A 3 0.44 21.31 -11.39
N SER A 4 1.05 21.19 -10.20
CA SER A 4 0.81 22.22 -9.16
C SER A 4 2.04 22.56 -8.32
N ARG A 5 3.23 22.65 -8.91
CA ARG A 5 4.41 23.13 -8.18
C ARG A 5 4.26 24.59 -7.74
N GLU A 6 3.63 25.46 -8.52
CA GLU A 6 3.52 26.88 -8.13
C GLU A 6 2.42 27.16 -7.11
N LYS A 7 1.31 26.42 -7.15
CA LYS A 7 0.17 26.69 -6.26
C LYS A 7 0.35 26.15 -4.84
N TYR A 8 1.20 25.12 -4.67
CA TYR A 8 1.46 24.52 -3.36
C TYR A 8 2.78 24.98 -2.74
N PHE A 9 3.79 25.38 -3.52
CA PHE A 9 5.06 25.87 -2.97
C PHE A 9 4.95 27.37 -2.67
N GLY A 10 4.44 27.70 -1.48
CA GLY A 10 4.64 29.04 -0.92
C GLY A 10 6.12 29.39 -0.92
N HIS A 11 6.45 30.64 -1.25
CA HIS A 11 7.79 31.21 -1.52
C HIS A 11 8.84 31.11 -0.39
N LEU A 12 8.70 30.21 0.56
CA LEU A 12 9.66 30.03 1.65
C LEU A 12 10.67 28.96 1.28
N PRO A 13 11.97 29.29 1.19
CA PRO A 13 13.00 28.28 1.00
C PRO A 13 12.99 27.33 2.21
N ILE A 14 12.85 26.04 1.93
CA ILE A 14 13.01 24.98 2.93
C ILE A 14 14.38 24.37 2.67
N GLU A 15 15.15 24.18 3.73
CA GLU A 15 16.46 23.53 3.64
C GLU A 15 16.30 22.06 3.25
N GLU A 16 16.78 21.70 2.05
CA GLU A 16 16.53 20.38 1.44
C GLU A 16 17.05 19.20 2.26
N ASN A 17 18.11 19.42 3.04
CA ASN A 17 18.74 18.38 3.85
C ASN A 17 17.81 17.83 4.95
N SER A 18 16.84 18.62 5.40
CA SER A 18 15.96 18.25 6.53
C SER A 18 14.88 17.22 6.17
N TYR A 19 14.43 17.17 4.92
CA TYR A 19 13.33 16.27 4.48
C TYR A 19 13.78 15.19 3.49
N LYS A 20 14.99 15.30 2.94
CA LYS A 20 15.49 14.38 1.92
C LYS A 20 15.61 12.94 2.42
N ALA A 21 16.01 12.75 3.67
CA ALA A 21 16.11 11.42 4.28
C ALA A 21 14.75 10.71 4.34
N ASP A 22 13.72 11.41 4.81
CA ASP A 22 12.35 10.88 4.91
C ASP A 22 11.76 10.57 3.53
N PHE A 23 12.06 11.40 2.53
CA PHE A 23 11.65 11.17 1.15
C PHE A 23 12.25 9.89 0.57
N ILE A 24 13.55 9.66 0.79
CA ILE A 24 14.24 8.44 0.34
C ILE A 24 13.63 7.21 1.01
N ILE A 25 13.33 7.28 2.31
CA ILE A 25 12.71 6.17 3.03
C ILE A 25 11.31 5.88 2.47
N LEU A 26 10.50 6.92 2.27
CA LEU A 26 9.16 6.78 1.70
C LEU A 26 9.19 6.14 0.31
N GLU A 27 10.11 6.61 -0.55
CA GLU A 27 10.25 6.11 -1.91
C GLU A 27 10.58 4.61 -1.91
N LYS A 28 11.48 4.16 -1.01
CA LYS A 28 11.79 2.74 -0.84
C LYS A 28 10.57 1.91 -0.42
N TYR A 29 9.74 2.41 0.50
CA TYR A 29 8.51 1.72 0.90
C TYR A 29 7.47 1.67 -0.22
N GLN A 30 7.33 2.75 -1.01
CA GLN A 30 6.44 2.76 -2.17
C GLN A 30 6.91 1.80 -3.27
N GLN A 31 8.22 1.73 -3.51
CA GLN A 31 8.81 0.74 -4.42
C GLN A 31 8.53 -0.69 -3.95
N TYR A 32 8.77 -0.99 -2.66
CA TYR A 32 8.47 -2.29 -2.08
C TYR A 32 6.99 -2.68 -2.21
N SER A 33 6.08 -1.76 -1.89
CA SER A 33 4.64 -1.97 -2.06
C SER A 33 4.25 -2.20 -3.53
N SER A 34 4.95 -1.55 -4.48
CA SER A 34 4.75 -1.80 -5.92
C SER A 34 5.18 -3.21 -6.33
N GLU A 35 6.25 -3.75 -5.76
CA GLU A 35 6.67 -5.12 -6.04
C GLU A 35 5.67 -6.15 -5.48
N ILE A 36 5.19 -5.95 -4.25
CA ILE A 36 4.12 -6.79 -3.66
C ILE A 36 2.89 -6.79 -4.55
N LEU A 37 2.45 -5.59 -4.98
CA LEU A 37 1.29 -5.44 -5.85
C LEU A 37 1.46 -6.20 -7.17
N ARG A 38 2.65 -6.13 -7.80
CA ARG A 38 2.94 -6.88 -9.03
C ARG A 38 2.87 -8.38 -8.82
N ILE A 39 3.47 -8.89 -7.75
CA ILE A 39 3.44 -10.33 -7.42
C ILE A 39 1.99 -10.79 -7.17
N ALA A 40 1.20 -10.00 -6.42
CA ALA A 40 -0.19 -10.31 -6.14
C ALA A 40 -1.04 -10.38 -7.43
N LEU A 41 -0.88 -9.40 -8.33
CA LEU A 41 -1.60 -9.36 -9.61
C LEU A 41 -1.19 -10.49 -10.55
N LEU A 42 0.11 -10.81 -10.60
CA LEU A 42 0.61 -11.94 -11.39
C LEU A 42 0.05 -13.27 -10.86
N THR A 43 -0.01 -13.43 -9.54
CA THR A 43 -0.60 -14.61 -8.90
C THR A 43 -2.10 -14.72 -9.21
N LEU A 44 -2.84 -13.62 -9.15
CA LEU A 44 -4.25 -13.56 -9.55
C LEU A 44 -4.45 -13.91 -11.03
N ALA A 45 -3.57 -13.46 -11.92
CA ALA A 45 -3.65 -13.78 -13.34
C ALA A 45 -3.46 -15.30 -13.58
N ILE A 46 -2.47 -15.92 -12.92
CA ILE A 46 -2.23 -17.36 -12.99
C ILE A 46 -3.46 -18.13 -12.48
N ILE A 47 -4.00 -17.72 -11.33
CA ILE A 47 -5.18 -18.34 -10.72
C ILE A 47 -6.40 -18.20 -11.62
N GLY A 48 -6.60 -17.03 -12.25
CA GLY A 48 -7.71 -16.80 -13.17
C GLY A 48 -7.64 -17.63 -14.45
N TYR A 49 -6.43 -18.01 -14.88
CA TYR A 49 -6.22 -18.88 -16.03
C TYR A 49 -6.41 -20.38 -15.72
N LEU A 50 -6.28 -20.77 -14.45
CA LEU A 50 -6.29 -22.18 -14.03
C LEU A 50 -7.57 -22.95 -14.40
N PRO A 51 -8.80 -22.41 -14.25
CA PRO A 51 -10.02 -23.13 -14.65
C PRO A 51 -10.10 -23.42 -16.14
N LYS A 52 -9.57 -22.51 -16.98
CA LYS A 52 -9.52 -22.72 -18.43
C LYS A 52 -8.59 -23.89 -18.77
N LEU A 53 -7.42 -23.93 -18.15
CA LEU A 53 -6.45 -25.00 -18.34
C LEU A 53 -7.01 -26.38 -17.95
N ILE A 54 -7.79 -26.44 -16.86
CA ILE A 54 -8.44 -27.68 -16.41
C ILE A 54 -9.49 -28.14 -17.43
N ASN A 55 -10.33 -27.22 -17.93
CA ASN A 55 -11.37 -27.55 -18.92
C ASN A 55 -10.80 -27.98 -20.28
N ASP A 56 -9.66 -27.42 -20.70
CA ASP A 56 -9.02 -27.77 -21.98
C ASP A 56 -8.23 -29.10 -21.89
N SER A 57 -8.03 -29.65 -20.69
CA SER A 57 -7.25 -30.87 -20.47
C SER A 57 -8.04 -32.14 -20.84
N LYS A 58 -7.42 -33.08 -21.57
CA LYS A 58 -8.06 -34.36 -21.98
C LYS A 58 -8.41 -35.29 -20.79
N GLN A 59 -7.97 -34.96 -19.58
CA GLN A 59 -8.20 -35.69 -18.33
C GLN A 59 -9.38 -35.12 -17.51
N CYS A 60 -10.33 -34.45 -18.17
CA CYS A 60 -11.43 -33.70 -17.56
C CYS A 60 -12.12 -34.37 -16.37
N GLY A 61 -12.31 -35.69 -16.35
CA GLY A 61 -13.11 -36.35 -15.31
C GLY A 61 -12.51 -36.34 -13.90
N LEU A 62 -11.18 -36.51 -13.77
CA LEU A 62 -10.51 -36.59 -12.46
C LEU A 62 -10.11 -35.21 -11.96
N LEU A 63 -9.45 -34.41 -12.81
CA LEU A 63 -9.00 -33.05 -12.45
C LEU A 63 -10.17 -32.12 -12.09
N GLN A 64 -11.32 -32.27 -12.75
CA GLN A 64 -12.51 -31.47 -12.44
C GLN A 64 -13.10 -31.83 -11.06
N LYS A 65 -13.04 -33.09 -10.63
CA LYS A 65 -13.46 -33.51 -9.28
C LYS A 65 -12.53 -32.97 -8.22
N SER A 66 -11.21 -33.13 -8.40
CA SER A 66 -10.19 -32.58 -7.49
C SER A 66 -10.29 -31.05 -7.39
N PHE A 67 -10.64 -30.37 -8.49
CA PHE A 67 -10.92 -28.93 -8.49
C PHE A 67 -12.20 -28.57 -7.72
N GLN A 68 -13.28 -29.34 -7.87
CA GLN A 68 -14.52 -29.10 -7.13
C GLN A 68 -14.32 -29.26 -5.61
N GLU A 69 -13.54 -30.25 -5.18
CA GLU A 69 -13.21 -30.46 -3.77
C GLU A 69 -12.34 -29.34 -3.20
N SER A 70 -11.45 -28.75 -4.00
CA SER A 70 -10.56 -27.66 -3.60
C SER A 70 -11.12 -26.25 -3.84
N LYS A 71 -12.37 -26.14 -4.30
CA LYS A 71 -13.03 -24.86 -4.63
C LYS A 71 -13.04 -23.87 -3.47
N SER A 72 -13.20 -24.32 -2.24
CA SER A 72 -13.20 -23.46 -1.05
C SER A 72 -11.82 -22.81 -0.82
N LEU A 73 -10.75 -23.59 -0.91
CA LEU A 73 -9.36 -23.12 -0.81
C LEU A 73 -9.02 -22.13 -1.93
N PHE A 74 -9.50 -22.40 -3.14
CA PHE A 74 -9.35 -21.50 -4.29
C PHE A 74 -9.99 -20.14 -4.02
N ILE A 75 -11.24 -20.11 -3.52
CA ILE A 75 -11.94 -18.86 -3.20
C ILE A 75 -11.21 -18.08 -2.10
N ILE A 76 -10.77 -18.78 -1.04
CA ILE A 76 -10.01 -18.17 0.06
C ILE A 76 -8.72 -17.52 -0.47
N THR A 77 -8.01 -18.21 -1.36
CA THR A 77 -6.79 -17.70 -2.00
C THR A 77 -7.06 -16.41 -2.78
N VAL A 78 -8.11 -16.40 -3.61
CA VAL A 78 -8.50 -15.21 -4.38
C VAL A 78 -8.84 -14.03 -3.47
N VAL A 79 -9.61 -14.27 -2.41
CA VAL A 79 -9.99 -13.22 -1.45
C VAL A 79 -8.75 -12.64 -0.75
N LEU A 80 -7.82 -13.49 -0.29
CA LEU A 80 -6.58 -13.04 0.35
C LEU A 80 -5.72 -12.19 -0.59
N LEU A 81 -5.60 -12.58 -1.86
CA LEU A 81 -4.85 -11.82 -2.85
C LEU A 81 -5.52 -10.48 -3.17
N ILE A 82 -6.85 -10.43 -3.28
CA ILE A 82 -7.61 -9.18 -3.47
C ILE A 82 -7.40 -8.25 -2.27
N VAL A 83 -7.49 -8.78 -1.05
CA VAL A 83 -7.22 -8.00 0.18
C VAL A 83 -5.79 -7.45 0.16
N SER A 84 -4.80 -8.26 -0.21
CA SER A 84 -3.40 -7.82 -0.35
C SER A 84 -3.23 -6.68 -1.37
N VAL A 85 -3.89 -6.80 -2.54
CA VAL A 85 -3.90 -5.74 -3.58
C VAL A 85 -4.53 -4.46 -3.05
N CYS A 86 -5.71 -4.55 -2.43
CA CYS A 86 -6.42 -3.40 -1.86
C CYS A 86 -5.59 -2.72 -0.76
N SER A 87 -4.97 -3.48 0.13
CA SER A 87 -4.10 -2.96 1.17
C SER A 87 -2.85 -2.28 0.58
N CYS A 88 -2.21 -2.84 -0.45
CA CYS A 88 -1.10 -2.16 -1.14
C CYS A 88 -1.52 -0.82 -1.77
N LEU A 89 -2.69 -0.78 -2.41
CA LEU A 89 -3.23 0.46 -2.99
C LEU A 89 -3.55 1.49 -1.91
N ALA A 90 -4.16 1.06 -0.80
CA ALA A 90 -4.43 1.92 0.35
C ALA A 90 -3.12 2.48 0.94
N HIS A 91 -2.14 1.63 1.24
CA HIS A 91 -0.81 2.04 1.71
C HIS A 91 -0.22 3.13 0.79
N ARG A 92 -0.26 2.94 -0.53
CA ARG A 92 0.27 3.91 -1.50
C ARG A 92 -0.49 5.23 -1.49
N TYR A 93 -1.81 5.19 -1.36
CA TYR A 93 -2.65 6.39 -1.27
C TYR A 93 -2.31 7.21 -0.02
N PHE A 94 -2.35 6.59 1.17
CA PHE A 94 -2.05 7.25 2.44
C PHE A 94 -0.58 7.70 2.52
N SER A 95 0.36 6.89 2.05
CA SER A 95 1.79 7.23 1.99
C SER A 95 2.04 8.51 1.17
N SER A 96 1.36 8.66 0.03
CA SER A 96 1.49 9.84 -0.81
C SER A 96 0.85 11.08 -0.19
N ASP A 97 -0.28 10.93 0.51
CA ASP A 97 -0.96 12.05 1.15
C ASP A 97 -0.19 12.55 2.38
N ASN A 98 0.35 11.62 3.17
CA ASN A 98 1.20 11.91 4.33
C ASN A 98 2.41 12.77 3.97
N MET A 99 3.05 12.50 2.84
CA MET A 99 4.17 13.32 2.36
C MET A 99 3.75 14.77 2.10
N THR A 100 2.54 14.98 1.58
CA THR A 100 1.99 16.31 1.33
C THR A 100 1.76 17.06 2.65
N HIS A 101 1.22 16.37 3.66
CA HIS A 101 1.06 16.91 5.02
C HIS A 101 2.41 17.23 5.69
N HIS A 102 3.40 16.35 5.54
CA HIS A 102 4.74 16.57 6.10
C HIS A 102 5.42 17.82 5.51
N ILE A 103 5.39 17.98 4.18
CA ILE A 103 5.94 19.18 3.51
C ILE A 103 5.21 20.45 3.96
N ARG A 104 3.88 20.38 4.12
CA ARG A 104 3.07 21.50 4.62
C ARG A 104 3.46 21.88 6.05
N LYS A 105 3.69 20.90 6.93
CA LYS A 105 4.15 21.11 8.30
C LYS A 105 5.52 21.79 8.34
N LEU A 106 6.47 21.35 7.51
CA LEU A 106 7.80 21.99 7.41
C LEU A 106 7.69 23.46 7.01
N ARG A 107 6.80 23.80 6.06
CA ARG A 107 6.55 25.20 5.67
C ARG A 107 5.96 26.03 6.80
N LEU A 108 4.99 25.48 7.53
CA LEU A 108 4.39 26.16 8.67
C LEU A 108 5.42 26.40 9.79
N ARG A 109 6.31 25.43 10.02
CA ARG A 109 7.41 25.57 10.98
C ARG A 109 8.39 26.67 10.56
N ASN A 110 8.76 26.75 9.28
CA ASN A 110 9.63 27.82 8.78
C ASN A 110 8.98 29.20 8.92
N LYS A 111 7.65 29.33 8.70
CA LYS A 111 6.92 30.57 8.99
C LYS A 111 6.96 30.93 10.47
N PHE A 112 6.73 29.96 11.35
CA PHE A 112 6.75 30.15 12.79
C PHE A 112 8.10 30.69 13.30
N THR A 113 9.20 30.26 12.69
CA THR A 113 10.54 30.78 13.02
C THR A 113 10.75 32.23 12.59
N GLN A 114 10.02 32.73 11.58
CA GLN A 114 10.16 34.09 11.05
C GLN A 114 9.18 35.10 11.68
N GLU A 115 8.01 34.68 12.18
CA GLU A 115 7.01 35.58 12.78
C GLU A 115 7.31 35.91 14.26
N ILE A 116 7.26 37.20 14.61
CA ILE A 116 7.64 37.73 15.94
C ILE A 116 6.43 37.80 16.90
N ASN A 117 5.20 37.74 16.39
CA ASN A 117 3.99 38.00 17.17
C ASN A 117 3.57 36.79 18.03
N ILE A 118 3.58 36.97 19.37
CA ILE A 118 3.33 35.91 20.36
C ILE A 118 1.92 35.31 20.22
N GLN A 119 0.91 36.12 19.89
CA GLN A 119 -0.47 35.63 19.72
C GLN A 119 -0.66 34.77 18.46
N GLU A 120 0.10 35.02 17.39
CA GLU A 120 0.04 34.21 16.17
C GLU A 120 0.79 32.88 16.36
N LYS A 121 1.86 32.89 17.16
CA LYS A 121 2.59 31.67 17.54
C LYS A 121 1.69 30.62 18.19
N GLU A 122 0.90 30.99 19.20
CA GLU A 122 0.00 30.02 19.87
C GLU A 122 -1.04 29.40 18.91
N LYS A 123 -1.57 30.19 17.96
CA LYS A 123 -2.52 29.69 16.96
C LYS A 123 -1.86 28.73 15.98
N ILE A 124 -0.64 29.04 15.53
CA ILE A 124 0.13 28.18 14.62
C ILE A 124 0.54 26.89 15.33
N GLU A 125 0.94 26.95 16.59
CA GLU A 125 1.34 25.77 17.37
C GLU A 125 0.18 24.80 17.57
N LYS A 126 -1.01 25.30 17.95
CA LYS A 126 -2.22 24.47 18.05
C LYS A 126 -2.54 23.79 16.71
N LYS A 127 -2.37 24.51 15.60
CA LYS A 127 -2.59 23.97 14.25
C LYS A 127 -1.56 22.88 13.91
N ILE A 128 -0.29 23.11 14.19
CA ILE A 128 0.80 22.13 13.99
C ILE A 128 0.54 20.86 14.82
N GLN A 129 0.11 21.01 16.08
CA GLN A 129 -0.23 19.86 16.94
C GLN A 129 -1.41 19.07 16.36
N SER A 130 -2.49 19.74 15.94
CA SER A 130 -3.64 19.06 15.33
C SER A 130 -3.27 18.32 14.03
N GLU A 131 -2.45 18.93 13.17
CA GLU A 131 -1.98 18.31 11.93
C GLU A 131 -1.02 17.14 12.22
N SER A 132 -0.19 17.24 13.28
CA SER A 132 0.71 16.15 13.67
C SER A 132 -0.03 14.90 14.14
N LYS A 133 -1.13 15.06 14.88
CA LYS A 133 -1.94 13.93 15.34
C LYS A 133 -2.62 13.20 14.19
N SER A 134 -3.12 13.93 13.19
CA SER A 134 -3.66 13.32 11.96
C SER A 134 -2.56 12.54 11.23
N PHE A 135 -1.40 13.15 11.05
CA PHE A 135 -0.26 12.54 10.37
C PHE A 135 0.21 11.23 11.03
N GLU A 136 0.29 11.19 12.36
CA GLU A 136 0.68 9.98 13.09
C GLU A 136 -0.35 8.85 12.87
N ASN A 137 -1.64 9.15 12.95
CA ASN A 137 -2.69 8.18 12.69
C ASN A 137 -2.62 7.63 11.26
N ASP A 138 -2.40 8.49 10.27
CA ASP A 138 -2.31 8.09 8.86
C ASP A 138 -1.04 7.27 8.59
N LEU A 139 0.06 7.55 9.30
CA LEU A 139 1.31 6.81 9.21
C LEU A 139 1.15 5.41 9.82
N ASP A 140 0.51 5.31 10.98
CA ASP A 140 0.16 4.02 11.59
C ASP A 140 -0.74 3.21 10.67
N PHE A 141 -1.78 3.82 10.10
CA PHE A 141 -2.65 3.15 9.14
C PHE A 141 -1.87 2.63 7.92
N SER A 142 -0.98 3.45 7.37
CA SER A 142 -0.11 3.06 6.25
C SER A 142 0.76 1.84 6.63
N LYS A 143 1.40 1.87 7.80
CA LYS A 143 2.23 0.77 8.32
C LYS A 143 1.42 -0.52 8.50
N TYR A 144 0.27 -0.47 9.16
CA TYR A 144 -0.59 -1.63 9.34
C TYR A 144 -1.08 -2.18 8.00
N SER A 145 -1.43 -1.30 7.06
CA SER A 145 -1.87 -1.70 5.73
C SER A 145 -0.80 -2.49 4.97
N LEU A 146 0.47 -2.07 5.06
CA LEU A 146 1.58 -2.80 4.44
C LEU A 146 1.84 -4.16 5.11
N ILE A 147 1.77 -4.22 6.44
CA ILE A 147 1.92 -5.48 7.19
C ILE A 147 0.79 -6.46 6.84
N ILE A 148 -0.46 -5.99 6.80
CA ILE A 148 -1.60 -6.82 6.40
C ILE A 148 -1.42 -7.30 4.95
N ALA A 149 -1.01 -6.42 4.04
CA ALA A 149 -0.80 -6.79 2.64
C ALA A 149 0.24 -7.91 2.48
N THR A 150 1.37 -7.82 3.20
CA THR A 150 2.43 -8.83 3.16
C THR A 150 1.99 -10.16 3.75
N LEU A 151 1.32 -10.16 4.91
CA LEU A 151 0.79 -11.38 5.53
C LEU A 151 -0.25 -12.06 4.63
N CYS A 152 -1.19 -11.29 4.07
CA CYS A 152 -2.18 -11.81 3.13
C CYS A 152 -1.55 -12.35 1.84
N LEU A 153 -0.50 -11.73 1.32
CA LEU A 153 0.23 -12.22 0.14
C LEU A 153 0.87 -13.59 0.43
N VAL A 154 1.63 -13.69 1.52
CA VAL A 154 2.33 -14.94 1.89
C VAL A 154 1.34 -16.06 2.16
N ALA A 155 0.25 -15.77 2.89
CA ALA A 155 -0.81 -16.73 3.13
C ALA A 155 -1.51 -17.15 1.82
N GLY A 156 -1.83 -16.21 0.94
CA GLY A 156 -2.44 -16.47 -0.36
C GLY A 156 -1.56 -17.36 -1.25
N ILE A 157 -0.28 -17.05 -1.37
CA ILE A 157 0.69 -17.87 -2.13
C ILE A 157 0.77 -19.28 -1.53
N SER A 158 0.83 -19.41 -0.20
CA SER A 158 0.89 -20.71 0.47
C SER A 158 -0.35 -21.56 0.19
N PHE A 159 -1.56 -20.97 0.28
CA PHE A 159 -2.79 -21.67 -0.06
C PHE A 159 -2.89 -22.02 -1.54
N MET A 160 -2.38 -21.17 -2.43
CA MET A 160 -2.29 -21.47 -3.86
C MET A 160 -1.45 -22.74 -4.09
N PHE A 161 -0.27 -22.84 -3.49
CA PHE A 161 0.57 -24.03 -3.61
C PHE A 161 -0.12 -25.29 -3.09
N ILE A 162 -0.77 -25.21 -1.93
CA ILE A 162 -1.53 -26.35 -1.37
C ILE A 162 -2.65 -26.77 -2.33
N THR A 163 -3.36 -25.81 -2.91
CA THR A 163 -4.44 -26.06 -3.87
C THR A 163 -3.91 -26.72 -5.13
N LEU A 164 -2.78 -26.25 -5.68
CA LEU A 164 -2.14 -26.84 -6.84
C LEU A 164 -1.67 -28.28 -6.56
N ILE A 165 -1.02 -28.53 -5.42
CA ILE A 165 -0.59 -29.89 -5.04
C ILE A 165 -1.80 -30.82 -4.96
N LYS A 166 -2.90 -30.38 -4.33
CA LYS A 166 -4.14 -31.17 -4.28
C LYS A 166 -4.75 -31.43 -5.66
N ILE A 167 -4.69 -30.49 -6.59
CA ILE A 167 -5.26 -30.68 -7.93
C ILE A 167 -4.41 -31.63 -8.77
N PHE A 168 -3.07 -31.57 -8.67
CA PHE A 168 -2.17 -32.35 -9.53
C PHE A 168 -1.83 -33.74 -8.98
N PHE A 169 -1.92 -33.97 -7.66
CA PHE A 169 -1.58 -35.24 -7.02
C PHE A 169 -2.79 -36.02 -6.47
N ALA A 170 -4.02 -35.58 -6.76
CA ALA A 170 -5.27 -36.31 -6.45
C ALA A 170 -5.87 -36.94 -7.71
#